data_AF-A0A535GPG5-F1
#
_entry.id   AF-A0A535GPG5-F1
#
_cell.length_a   1.000
_cell.length_b   1.000
_cell.length_c   1.000
_cell.angle_alpha   90.00
_cell.angle_beta   90.00
_cell.angle_gamma   90.00
#
_symmetry.space_group_name_H-M   'P 1'
#
loop_
_entity.id
_entity.type
_entity.pdbx_description
1 polymer ?
#
loop_
_entity_poly.entity_id
_entity_poly.type
_entity_poly.pdbx_seq_one_letter_code
_entity_poly.pdbx_strand_id
1 'polypeptide(L)' 'MTVRKLTWRGIIARRLARHHLSKPAPRAKLVDVVAEVCGIHAQVMPSAELSLGLRIADFRKRDLDSALWETRVLVKAYGI' A
#
# COMPACT_ATOMS: atom_id res chain seq x y z
N MET A 1 34.68 3.67 5.10
CA MET A 1 33.20 3.71 5.03
C MET A 1 32.66 4.00 6.43
N THR A 2 31.92 5.08 6.61
CA THR A 2 31.36 5.45 7.92
C THR A 2 29.99 4.80 8.09
N VAL A 3 29.80 4.01 9.15
CA VAL A 3 28.51 3.36 9.44
C VAL A 3 27.58 4.36 10.12
N ARG A 4 26.40 4.61 9.54
CA ARG A 4 25.39 5.48 10.13
C ARG A 4 24.58 4.70 11.17
N LYS A 5 24.60 5.14 12.44
CA LYS A 5 23.77 4.57 13.50
C LYS A 5 22.31 5.03 13.32
N LEU A 6 21.37 4.09 13.41
CA LEU A 6 19.93 4.35 13.33
C LEU A 6 19.26 3.89 14.64
N THR A 7 18.28 4.65 15.13
CA THR A 7 17.47 4.21 16.27
C THR A 7 16.32 3.33 15.80
N TRP A 8 15.90 2.38 16.64
CA TRP A 8 14.78 1.50 16.31
C TRP A 8 13.48 2.28 16.05
N ARG A 9 13.18 3.26 16.91
CA ARG A 9 12.02 4.17 16.71
C ARG A 9 12.10 4.91 15.37
N GLY A 10 13.28 5.39 14.98
CA GLY A 10 13.49 6.05 13.68
C GLY A 10 13.27 5.10 12.49
N ILE A 11 13.67 3.83 12.61
CA ILE A 11 13.43 2.81 11.58
C ILE A 11 11.92 2.52 11.45
N ILE A 12 11.21 2.36 12.57
CA ILE A 12 9.76 2.13 12.56
C ILE A 12 9.03 3.33 11.95
N ALA A 13 9.34 4.56 12.38
CA ALA A 13 8.74 5.77 11.83
C ALA A 13 8.96 5.86 10.31
N ARG A 14 10.19 5.56 9.84
CA ARG A 14 10.50 5.49 8.41
C ARG A 14 9.69 4.43 7.68
N ARG A 15 9.47 3.25 8.27
CA ARG A 15 8.64 2.19 7.68
C ARG A 15 7.18 2.64 7.59
N LEU A 16 6.61 3.18 8.67
CA LEU A 16 5.23 3.68 8.67
C LEU A 16 5.02 4.76 7.61
N ALA A 17 5.97 5.70 7.46
CA ALA A 17 5.90 6.73 6.44
C ALA A 17 5.94 6.16 5.01
N ARG A 18 6.89 5.25 4.72
CA ARG A 18 6.99 4.64 3.38
C ARG A 18 5.83 3.71 3.03
N HIS A 19 5.12 3.19 4.02
CA HIS A 19 3.93 2.37 3.81
C HIS A 19 2.63 3.17 3.84
N HIS A 20 2.68 4.52 3.84
CA HIS A 20 1.52 5.42 3.91
C HIS A 20 0.64 5.25 5.15
N LEU A 21 1.22 4.72 6.24
CA LEU A 21 0.52 4.48 7.50
C LEU A 21 0.65 5.66 8.48
N SER A 22 1.64 6.53 8.30
CA SER A 22 1.70 7.78 9.07
C SER A 22 0.85 8.90 8.44
N LYS A 23 0.69 8.88 7.12
CA LYS A 23 -0.14 9.81 6.35
C LYS A 23 -0.67 9.04 5.13
N PRO A 24 -1.99 8.88 5.00
CA PRO A 24 -2.57 8.25 3.81
C PRO A 24 -2.25 9.05 2.53
N ALA A 25 -2.02 8.34 1.43
CA ALA A 25 -1.80 8.91 0.11
C ALA A 25 -3.13 9.38 -0.53
N PRO A 26 -3.11 10.30 -1.50
CA PRO A 26 -4.29 10.63 -2.28
C PRO A 26 -4.82 9.42 -3.06
N ARG A 27 -6.15 9.36 -3.25
CA ARG A 27 -6.84 8.30 -4.00
C ARG A 27 -6.26 7.99 -5.38
N ALA A 28 -5.77 9.01 -6.09
CA ALA A 28 -5.16 8.85 -7.40
C ALA A 28 -3.86 8.01 -7.40
N LYS A 29 -3.23 7.83 -6.24
CA LYS A 29 -1.97 7.08 -6.09
C LYS A 29 -2.17 5.60 -5.75
N LEU A 30 -3.35 5.04 -5.99
CA LEU A 30 -3.65 3.65 -5.62
C LEU A 30 -2.62 2.65 -6.15
N VAL A 31 -2.24 2.78 -7.44
CA VAL A 31 -1.25 1.87 -8.06
C VAL A 31 0.15 2.10 -7.48
N ASP A 32 0.55 3.36 -7.30
CA ASP A 32 1.84 3.71 -6.70
C ASP A 32 1.96 3.12 -5.29
N VAL A 33 0.92 3.25 -4.46
CA VAL A 33 0.89 2.70 -3.10
C VAL A 33 1.08 1.20 -3.12
N VAL A 34 0.39 0.46 -3.99
CA VAL A 34 0.54 -0.99 -4.13
C VAL A 34 1.98 -1.35 -4.51
N ALA A 35 2.60 -0.62 -5.44
CA ALA A 35 3.98 -0.85 -5.85
C ALA A 35 4.98 -0.53 -4.73
N GLU A 36 4.82 0.60 -4.04
CA GLU A 36 5.71 1.07 -2.98
C GLU A 36 5.71 0.16 -1.74
N VAL A 37 4.62 -0.58 -1.50
CA VAL A 37 4.53 -1.58 -0.42
C VAL A 37 4.77 -3.02 -0.90
N CYS A 38 5.22 -3.18 -2.15
CA CYS A 38 5.56 -4.47 -2.78
C CYS A 38 4.36 -5.43 -2.91
N GLY A 39 3.16 -4.90 -3.16
CA GLY A 39 1.93 -5.68 -3.28
C GLY A 39 1.08 -5.68 -2.01
N ILE A 40 -0.16 -6.14 -2.15
CA ILE A 40 -1.12 -6.28 -1.05
C ILE A 40 -1.60 -7.72 -1.00
N HIS A 41 -1.56 -8.33 0.19
CA HIS A 41 -2.15 -9.65 0.38
C HIS A 41 -3.64 -9.61 0.06
N ALA A 42 -4.03 -10.40 -0.95
CA ALA A 42 -5.38 -10.39 -1.52
C ALA A 42 -6.05 -11.78 -1.48
N GLN A 43 -5.58 -12.68 -0.61
CA GLN A 43 -6.21 -13.98 -0.40
C GLN A 43 -7.69 -13.81 0.00
N VAL A 44 -7.94 -12.88 0.92
CA VAL A 44 -9.27 -12.45 1.34
C VAL A 44 -9.46 -10.99 0.93
N MET A 45 -10.32 -10.72 -0.05
CA MET A 45 -10.47 -9.37 -0.63
C MET A 45 -10.80 -8.26 0.39
N PRO A 46 -11.69 -8.48 1.38
CA PRO A 46 -11.90 -7.49 2.45
C PRO A 46 -10.63 -7.08 3.21
N SER A 47 -9.65 -8.00 3.36
CA SER A 47 -8.38 -7.66 4.00
C SER A 47 -7.54 -6.74 3.12
N ALA A 48 -7.53 -6.95 1.81
CA ALA A 48 -6.86 -6.07 0.85
C ALA A 48 -7.51 -4.66 0.85
N GLU A 49 -8.85 -4.61 0.86
CA GLU A 49 -9.61 -3.37 0.94
C GLU A 49 -9.30 -2.59 2.22
N LEU A 50 -9.29 -3.25 3.39
CA LEU A 50 -8.92 -2.61 4.66
C LEU A 50 -7.47 -2.12 4.65
N SER A 51 -6.55 -2.93 4.15
CA SER A 51 -5.13 -2.60 4.04
C SER A 51 -4.92 -1.35 3.17
N LEU A 52 -5.62 -1.24 2.05
CA LEU A 52 -5.60 -0.05 1.19
C LEU A 52 -6.32 1.14 1.83
N GLY A 53 -7.44 0.92 2.52
CA GLY A 53 -8.18 1.96 3.22
C GLY A 53 -7.40 2.67 4.33
N LEU A 54 -6.43 1.99 4.94
CA LEU A 54 -5.49 2.61 5.89
C LEU A 54 -4.41 3.47 5.21
N ARG A 55 -4.12 3.20 3.94
CA ARG A 55 -3.00 3.78 3.19
C ARG A 55 -3.42 4.85 2.20
N ILE A 56 -4.70 4.92 1.86
CA ILE A 56 -5.24 5.80 0.83
C ILE A 56 -6.42 6.57 1.42
N ALA A 57 -6.33 7.90 1.39
CA ALA A 57 -7.42 8.79 1.79
C ALA A 57 -8.64 8.61 0.88
N ASP A 58 -9.83 8.56 1.47
CA ASP A 58 -11.12 8.41 0.78
C ASP A 58 -11.19 7.18 -0.16
N PHE A 59 -10.47 6.10 0.20
CA PHE A 59 -10.48 4.84 -0.53
C PHE A 59 -11.90 4.28 -0.61
N ARG A 60 -12.29 3.79 -1.79
CA ARG A 60 -13.55 3.08 -2.01
C ARG A 60 -13.26 1.73 -2.67
N LYS A 61 -14.03 0.71 -2.30
CA LYS A 61 -13.95 -0.62 -2.92
C LYS A 61 -13.97 -0.58 -4.46
N ARG A 62 -14.83 0.27 -5.05
CA ARG A 62 -14.91 0.46 -6.51
C ARG A 62 -13.58 0.87 -7.17
N ASP A 63 -12.70 1.54 -6.44
CA ASP A 63 -11.43 1.99 -6.98
C ASP A 63 -10.48 0.79 -7.18
N LEU A 64 -10.52 -0.18 -6.26
CA LEU A 64 -9.81 -1.44 -6.41
C LEU A 64 -10.45 -2.34 -7.47
N ASP A 65 -11.78 -2.43 -7.50
CA ASP A 65 -12.49 -3.23 -8.51
C ASP A 65 -12.19 -2.72 -9.93
N SER A 66 -12.23 -1.40 -10.15
CA SER A 66 -11.89 -0.79 -11.43
C SER A 66 -10.42 -1.02 -11.81
N ALA A 67 -9.49 -0.93 -10.85
CA ALA A 67 -8.08 -1.20 -11.08
C ALA A 67 -7.80 -2.67 -11.48
N LEU A 68 -8.53 -3.62 -10.88
CA LEU A 68 -8.34 -5.05 -11.13
C LEU A 68 -9.06 -5.57 -12.38
N TRP A 69 -10.30 -5.12 -12.62
CA TRP A 69 -11.21 -5.77 -13.55
C TRP A 69 -11.52 -4.95 -14.79
N GLU A 70 -11.59 -3.62 -14.67
CA GLU A 70 -11.94 -2.73 -15.77
C GLU A 70 -10.69 -2.23 -16.50
N THR A 71 -9.82 -1.50 -15.79
CA THR A 71 -8.63 -0.87 -16.37
C THR A 71 -7.42 -1.81 -16.42
N ARG A 72 -7.46 -2.92 -15.67
CA ARG A 72 -6.41 -3.96 -15.63
C ARG A 72 -5.02 -3.42 -15.29
N VAL A 73 -4.94 -2.32 -14.54
CA VAL A 73 -3.66 -1.73 -14.08
C VAL A 73 -3.10 -2.43 -12.84
N LEU A 74 -3.93 -3.23 -12.16
CA LEU A 74 -3.51 -4.17 -11.12
C LEU A 74 -3.90 -5.59 -11.52
N VAL A 75 -3.12 -6.56 -11.04
CA VAL A 75 -3.43 -7.98 -11.17
C VAL A 75 -3.55 -8.61 -9.78
N LYS A 76 -4.54 -9.49 -9.61
CA LYS A 76 -4.58 -10.43 -8.49
C LYS A 76 -3.96 -11.75 -8.96
N ALA A 77 -2.79 -12.06 -8.42
CA ALA A 77 -2.03 -13.25 -8.77
C ALA A 77 -1.51 -13.96 -7.50
N TYR A 78 -1.06 -15.20 -7.68
CA TYR A 78 -0.26 -15.87 -6.67
C TYR A 78 1.16 -15.29 -6.72
N GLY A 79 1.60 -14.71 -5.60
CA GLY A 79 2.93 -14.14 -5.41
C GLY A 79 3.54 -14.65 -4.10
N ILE A 80 4.44 -13.86 -3.51
CA ILE A 80 5.01 -14.12 -2.18
C ILE A 80 3.93 -13.97 -1.09
#